data_AF-A0AAN7Y1P9-F1
#
_entry.id   AF-A0AAN7Y1P9-F1
#
_cell.length_a   1.000
_cell.length_b   1.000
_cell.length_c   1.000
_cell.angle_alpha   90.00
_cell.angle_beta   90.00
_cell.angle_gamma   90.00
#
_symmetry.space_group_name_H-M   'P 1'
#
loop_
_entity.id
_entity.type
_entity.pdbx_description
1 polymer ?
#
loop_
_entity_poly.entity_id
_entity_poly.type
_entity_poly.pdbx_seq_one_letter_code
_entity_poly.pdbx_strand_id
1 'polypeptide(L)'
;MTSRSVCKKQRSRHAKDSRELTASYNRSSAIFDLLKERRELEDLDKQNKESQEELENLQQREDELQEKTKKVKELNVRLRKILKDQAAEFAERAKSGRKEVLHLDADHQRLVVELAEELLRKKELEHQLVKHQPHADIFERAAKLTKFKDAKSLADHMENLFRIRGSLLQQDLQKREKYDELRKTLQSKQEQHRLMRLQKTYELSQLEVEHEKVRSEVLDWETKWNHIQETASKKTLLLGQIKMATLNLYEMTCQEKKGEEVVDINLTEKQLDMVRMFIQDTDDIVKQYQNSSQRQEGKKKDKRSFPSHHNKKASKKPLA
;
A
#
# COMPACT_ATOMS: atom_id res chain seq x y z
N MET A 1 -69.21 -41.08 -193.53
CA MET A 1 -68.98 -40.59 -194.90
C MET A 1 -68.59 -39.12 -194.86
N THR A 2 -67.50 -38.80 -195.57
CA THR A 2 -67.20 -37.53 -196.28
C THR A 2 -66.87 -36.20 -195.57
N SER A 3 -65.73 -35.65 -196.05
CA SER A 3 -65.33 -34.24 -196.23
C SER A 3 -64.60 -33.53 -195.07
N ARG A 4 -63.26 -33.40 -195.11
CA ARG A 4 -62.41 -32.47 -195.91
C ARG A 4 -62.38 -31.06 -195.30
N SER A 5 -61.33 -30.68 -194.56
CA SER A 5 -60.05 -30.11 -195.05
C SER A 5 -60.07 -28.60 -195.27
N VAL A 6 -59.73 -27.81 -194.24
CA VAL A 6 -58.87 -26.60 -194.26
C VAL A 6 -58.33 -26.44 -192.82
N CYS A 7 -57.14 -26.88 -192.43
CA CYS A 7 -55.77 -26.48 -192.83
C CYS A 7 -55.25 -25.20 -192.13
N LYS A 8 -54.51 -25.43 -191.03
CA LYS A 8 -53.27 -24.75 -190.59
C LYS A 8 -53.14 -23.23 -190.88
N LYS A 9 -53.46 -22.40 -189.88
CA LYS A 9 -52.60 -21.27 -189.47
C LYS A 9 -52.98 -20.75 -188.08
N GLN A 10 -51.96 -20.62 -187.23
CA GLN A 10 -51.92 -19.80 -186.01
C GLN A 10 -52.46 -20.38 -184.68
N ARG A 11 -52.19 -21.66 -184.44
CA ARG A 11 -51.93 -22.24 -183.10
C ARG A 11 -50.50 -21.90 -182.58
N SER A 12 -49.98 -20.68 -182.75
CA SER A 12 -48.57 -20.36 -182.45
C SER A 12 -48.28 -19.04 -181.70
N ARG A 13 -49.23 -18.45 -180.97
CA ARG A 13 -48.95 -17.30 -180.08
C ARG A 13 -49.38 -17.47 -178.61
N HIS A 14 -50.22 -18.45 -178.28
CA HIS A 14 -50.63 -18.68 -176.89
C HIS A 14 -49.67 -19.51 -176.01
N ALA A 15 -48.45 -19.84 -176.49
CA ALA A 15 -47.50 -20.67 -175.74
C ALA A 15 -46.14 -20.00 -175.44
N LYS A 16 -45.93 -18.72 -175.81
CA LYS A 16 -44.66 -18.01 -175.57
C LYS A 16 -44.71 -16.97 -174.43
N ASP A 17 -45.85 -16.36 -174.15
CA ASP A 17 -45.92 -15.30 -173.12
C ASP A 17 -46.07 -15.84 -171.68
N SER A 18 -46.39 -17.13 -171.50
CA SER A 18 -46.47 -17.76 -170.17
C SER A 18 -45.13 -18.22 -169.58
N ARG A 19 -44.01 -18.07 -170.30
CA ARG A 19 -42.67 -18.49 -169.85
C ARG A 19 -41.74 -17.34 -169.44
N GLU A 20 -42.06 -16.09 -169.75
CA GLU A 20 -41.20 -14.94 -169.42
C GLU A 20 -41.61 -14.17 -168.13
N LEU A 21 -42.82 -14.33 -167.58
CA LEU A 21 -43.16 -13.76 -166.26
C LEU A 21 -42.88 -14.68 -165.06
N THR A 22 -42.83 -15.99 -165.24
CA THR A 22 -42.49 -16.94 -164.14
C THR A 22 -41.01 -16.88 -163.74
N ALA A 23 -40.13 -16.39 -164.62
CA ALA A 23 -38.72 -16.14 -164.31
C ALA A 23 -38.48 -14.82 -163.53
N SER A 24 -39.39 -13.83 -163.65
CA SER A 24 -39.35 -12.59 -162.86
C SER A 24 -39.78 -12.83 -161.42
N TYR A 25 -40.71 -13.75 -161.18
CA TYR A 25 -41.21 -14.08 -159.83
C TYR A 25 -40.14 -14.76 -158.94
N ASN A 26 -39.26 -15.60 -159.52
CA ASN A 26 -38.27 -16.35 -158.74
C ASN A 26 -37.04 -15.54 -158.29
N ARG A 27 -36.64 -14.48 -159.00
CA ARG A 27 -35.56 -13.57 -158.53
C ARG A 27 -36.01 -12.66 -157.38
N SER A 28 -37.28 -12.28 -157.36
CA SER A 28 -37.86 -11.51 -156.26
C SER A 28 -38.00 -12.33 -154.96
N SER A 29 -38.13 -13.65 -155.05
CA SER A 29 -38.20 -14.54 -153.87
C SER A 29 -36.86 -14.70 -153.14
N ALA A 30 -35.76 -14.92 -153.86
CA ALA A 30 -34.44 -15.12 -153.22
C ALA A 30 -33.89 -13.85 -152.54
N ILE A 31 -34.21 -12.67 -153.09
CA ILE A 31 -33.88 -11.38 -152.44
C ILE A 31 -34.73 -11.19 -151.18
N PHE A 32 -35.98 -11.67 -151.18
CA PHE A 32 -36.84 -11.62 -150.01
C PHE A 32 -36.31 -12.49 -148.86
N ASP A 33 -35.79 -13.68 -149.15
CA ASP A 33 -35.25 -14.59 -148.13
C ASP A 33 -33.93 -14.07 -147.51
N LEU A 34 -33.02 -13.50 -148.30
CA LEU A 34 -31.81 -12.87 -147.77
C LEU A 34 -32.11 -11.60 -146.95
N LEU A 35 -33.13 -10.83 -147.34
CA LEU A 35 -33.61 -9.70 -146.54
C LEU A 35 -34.30 -10.16 -145.25
N LYS A 36 -34.84 -11.38 -145.22
CA LYS A 36 -35.44 -11.98 -144.02
C LYS A 36 -34.37 -12.45 -143.04
N GLU A 37 -33.36 -13.18 -143.49
CA GLU A 37 -32.23 -13.59 -142.63
C GLU A 37 -31.43 -12.39 -142.11
N ARG A 38 -31.27 -11.32 -142.91
CA ARG A 38 -30.62 -10.10 -142.43
C ARG A 38 -31.44 -9.40 -141.34
N ARG A 39 -32.78 -9.43 -141.41
CA ARG A 39 -33.64 -8.94 -140.33
C ARG A 39 -33.53 -9.83 -139.10
N GLU A 40 -33.52 -11.14 -139.27
CA GLU A 40 -33.37 -12.09 -138.16
C GLU A 40 -32.01 -11.95 -137.47
N LEU A 41 -30.91 -11.74 -138.21
CA LEU A 41 -29.60 -11.43 -137.63
C LEU A 41 -29.56 -10.06 -136.96
N GLU A 42 -30.17 -9.03 -137.56
CA GLU A 42 -30.30 -7.71 -136.92
C GLU A 42 -31.16 -7.77 -135.65
N ASP A 43 -32.18 -8.62 -135.60
CA ASP A 43 -33.05 -8.81 -134.45
C ASP A 43 -32.40 -9.67 -133.36
N LEU A 44 -31.58 -10.68 -133.73
CA LEU A 44 -30.74 -11.43 -132.79
C LEU A 44 -29.60 -10.57 -132.23
N ASP A 45 -28.99 -9.70 -133.03
CA ASP A 45 -27.99 -8.74 -132.54
C ASP A 45 -28.61 -7.69 -131.61
N LYS A 46 -29.86 -7.26 -131.89
CA LYS A 46 -30.62 -6.43 -130.95
C LYS A 46 -30.91 -7.20 -129.67
N GLN A 47 -31.40 -8.43 -129.72
CA GLN A 47 -31.66 -9.25 -128.54
C GLN A 47 -30.40 -9.55 -127.73
N ASN A 48 -29.25 -9.75 -128.37
CA ASN A 48 -27.99 -10.00 -127.69
C ASN A 48 -27.45 -8.73 -127.04
N LYS A 49 -27.58 -7.57 -127.70
CA LYS A 49 -27.27 -6.27 -127.09
C LYS A 49 -28.21 -5.94 -125.94
N GLU A 50 -29.51 -6.19 -126.10
CA GLU A 50 -30.51 -6.05 -125.04
C GLU A 50 -30.19 -6.99 -123.85
N SER A 51 -29.86 -8.25 -124.12
CA SER A 51 -29.47 -9.22 -123.07
C SER A 51 -28.16 -8.83 -122.38
N GLN A 52 -27.21 -8.24 -123.11
CA GLN A 52 -25.94 -7.77 -122.56
C GLN A 52 -26.14 -6.50 -121.73
N GLU A 53 -26.95 -5.55 -122.18
CA GLU A 53 -27.35 -4.36 -121.43
C GLU A 53 -28.15 -4.75 -120.17
N GLU A 54 -29.05 -5.73 -120.25
CA GLU A 54 -29.75 -6.30 -119.10
C GLU A 54 -28.80 -6.96 -118.10
N LEU A 55 -27.79 -7.70 -118.57
CA LEU A 55 -26.80 -8.35 -117.71
C LEU A 55 -25.88 -7.33 -117.03
N GLU A 56 -25.46 -6.28 -117.73
CA GLU A 56 -24.72 -5.16 -117.16
C GLU A 56 -25.56 -4.40 -116.12
N ASN A 57 -26.84 -4.15 -116.39
CA ASN A 57 -27.76 -3.53 -115.43
C ASN A 57 -27.97 -4.41 -114.19
N LEU A 58 -28.07 -5.73 -114.35
CA LEU A 58 -28.18 -6.67 -113.23
C LEU A 58 -26.88 -6.75 -112.41
N GLN A 59 -25.71 -6.73 -113.06
CA GLN A 59 -24.42 -6.68 -112.36
C GLN A 59 -24.25 -5.39 -111.57
N GLN A 60 -24.58 -4.24 -112.17
CA GLN A 60 -24.60 -2.95 -111.45
C GLN A 60 -25.55 -3.01 -110.25
N ARG A 61 -26.72 -3.64 -110.42
CA ARG A 61 -27.69 -3.79 -109.34
C ARG A 61 -27.20 -4.75 -108.25
N GLU A 62 -26.50 -5.81 -108.61
CA GLU A 62 -25.89 -6.74 -107.68
C GLU A 62 -24.81 -6.04 -106.84
N ASP A 63 -23.90 -5.31 -107.48
CA ASP A 63 -22.85 -4.53 -106.80
C ASP A 63 -23.45 -3.48 -105.85
N GLU A 64 -24.50 -2.77 -106.29
CA GLU A 64 -25.24 -1.84 -105.43
C GLU A 64 -25.84 -2.54 -104.19
N LEU A 65 -26.41 -3.74 -104.36
CA LEU A 65 -26.98 -4.51 -103.27
C LEU A 65 -25.90 -5.06 -102.33
N GLN A 66 -24.76 -5.47 -102.85
CA GLN A 66 -23.61 -5.88 -102.03
C GLN A 66 -23.08 -4.72 -101.21
N GLU A 67 -22.93 -3.53 -101.79
CA GLU A 67 -22.53 -2.31 -101.07
C GLU A 67 -23.56 -1.90 -100.00
N LYS A 68 -24.85 -1.95 -100.32
CA LYS A 68 -25.92 -1.73 -99.33
C LYS A 68 -25.86 -2.76 -98.20
N THR A 69 -25.60 -4.02 -98.51
CA THR A 69 -25.47 -5.09 -97.51
C THR A 69 -24.24 -4.90 -96.61
N LYS A 70 -23.09 -4.49 -97.16
CA LYS A 70 -21.90 -4.12 -96.37
C LYS A 70 -22.21 -2.95 -95.44
N LYS A 71 -22.84 -1.89 -95.95
CA LYS A 71 -23.28 -0.73 -95.15
C LYS A 71 -24.20 -1.14 -94.01
N VAL A 72 -25.20 -1.99 -94.26
CA VAL A 72 -26.10 -2.51 -93.21
C VAL A 72 -25.36 -3.36 -92.18
N LYS A 73 -24.40 -4.20 -92.60
CA LYS A 73 -23.57 -4.97 -91.67
C LYS A 73 -22.73 -4.05 -90.77
N GLU A 74 -22.10 -3.02 -91.35
CA GLU A 74 -21.36 -2.02 -90.58
C GLU A 74 -22.25 -1.25 -89.60
N LEU A 75 -23.42 -0.78 -90.05
CA LEU A 75 -24.39 -0.11 -89.18
C LEU A 75 -24.84 -1.02 -88.05
N ASN A 76 -25.09 -2.31 -88.31
CA ASN A 76 -25.44 -3.28 -87.27
C ASN A 76 -24.31 -3.49 -86.27
N VAL A 77 -23.05 -3.52 -86.70
CA VAL A 77 -21.90 -3.60 -85.79
C VAL A 77 -21.81 -2.33 -84.94
N ARG A 78 -21.99 -1.14 -85.54
CA ARG A 78 -22.00 0.14 -84.83
C ARG A 78 -23.15 0.21 -83.82
N LEU A 79 -24.36 -0.18 -84.20
CA LEU A 79 -25.53 -0.23 -83.32
C LEU A 79 -25.33 -1.22 -82.17
N ARG A 80 -24.82 -2.43 -82.44
CA ARG A 80 -24.49 -3.40 -81.37
C ARG A 80 -23.46 -2.86 -80.40
N LYS A 81 -22.45 -2.13 -80.89
CA LYS A 81 -21.45 -1.48 -80.04
C LYS A 81 -22.10 -0.42 -79.16
N ILE A 82 -22.90 0.49 -79.74
CA ILE A 82 -23.63 1.53 -79.00
C ILE A 82 -24.54 0.90 -77.93
N LEU A 83 -25.29 -0.15 -78.27
CA LEU A 83 -26.16 -0.82 -77.31
C LEU A 83 -25.38 -1.51 -76.18
N LYS A 84 -24.22 -2.11 -76.48
CA LYS A 84 -23.35 -2.70 -75.45
C LYS A 84 -22.76 -1.63 -74.54
N ASP A 85 -22.26 -0.53 -75.10
CA ASP A 85 -21.67 0.57 -74.35
C ASP A 85 -22.74 1.24 -73.47
N GLN A 86 -23.95 1.49 -74.00
CA GLN A 86 -25.08 1.99 -73.22
C GLN A 86 -25.51 1.02 -72.12
N ALA A 87 -25.62 -0.29 -72.41
CA ALA A 87 -25.95 -1.29 -71.39
C ALA A 87 -24.89 -1.34 -70.28
N ALA A 88 -23.61 -1.22 -70.62
CA ALA A 88 -22.52 -1.14 -69.64
C ALA A 88 -22.61 0.15 -68.81
N GLU A 89 -22.87 1.30 -69.42
CA GLU A 89 -23.09 2.57 -68.72
C GLU A 89 -24.29 2.49 -67.76
N PHE A 90 -25.43 1.95 -68.20
CA PHE A 90 -26.60 1.77 -67.34
C PHE A 90 -26.32 0.80 -66.20
N ALA A 91 -25.58 -0.29 -66.45
CA ALA A 91 -25.20 -1.24 -65.41
C ALA A 91 -24.27 -0.60 -64.36
N GLU A 92 -23.28 0.18 -64.78
CA GLU A 92 -22.39 0.90 -63.86
C GLU A 92 -23.14 2.00 -63.10
N ARG A 93 -24.01 2.79 -63.75
CA ARG A 93 -24.87 3.77 -63.05
C ARG A 93 -25.79 3.08 -62.04
N ALA A 94 -26.38 1.93 -62.37
CA ALA A 94 -27.20 1.15 -61.45
C ALA A 94 -26.38 0.60 -60.26
N LYS A 95 -25.14 0.14 -60.49
CA LYS A 95 -24.25 -0.30 -59.41
C LYS A 95 -23.81 0.85 -58.50
N SER A 96 -23.42 1.99 -59.07
CA SER A 96 -23.05 3.18 -58.29
C SER A 96 -24.24 3.71 -57.49
N GLY A 97 -25.42 3.82 -58.11
CA GLY A 97 -26.65 4.19 -57.42
C GLY A 97 -27.02 3.21 -56.29
N ARG A 98 -26.83 1.90 -56.48
CA ARG A 98 -27.02 0.91 -55.40
C ARG A 98 -26.03 1.10 -54.26
N LYS A 99 -24.75 1.40 -54.54
CA LYS A 99 -23.74 1.66 -53.51
C LYS A 99 -24.06 2.94 -52.72
N GLU A 100 -24.50 3.99 -53.40
CA GLU A 100 -24.91 5.25 -52.78
C GLU A 100 -26.13 5.03 -51.87
N VAL A 101 -27.15 4.31 -52.32
CA VAL A 101 -28.32 3.97 -51.49
C VAL A 101 -27.90 3.16 -50.26
N LEU A 102 -27.05 2.15 -50.42
CA LEU A 102 -26.56 1.36 -49.29
C LEU A 102 -25.73 2.18 -48.29
N HIS A 103 -24.93 3.13 -48.78
CA HIS A 103 -24.18 4.05 -47.91
C HIS A 103 -25.13 4.98 -47.15
N LEU A 104 -26.10 5.56 -47.84
CA LEU A 104 -27.11 6.42 -47.23
C LEU A 104 -27.98 5.66 -46.21
N ASP A 105 -28.35 4.41 -46.50
CA ASP A 105 -29.09 3.55 -45.58
C ASP A 105 -28.26 3.21 -44.33
N ALA A 106 -26.96 2.93 -44.49
CA ALA A 106 -26.06 2.66 -43.36
C ALA A 106 -25.87 3.91 -42.49
N ASP A 107 -25.72 5.08 -43.10
CA ASP A 107 -25.63 6.35 -42.38
C ASP A 107 -26.95 6.69 -41.69
N HIS A 108 -28.09 6.44 -42.35
CA HIS A 108 -29.40 6.62 -41.75
C HIS A 108 -29.58 5.72 -40.52
N GLN A 109 -29.18 4.44 -40.60
CA GLN A 109 -29.22 3.52 -39.46
C GLN A 109 -28.32 3.98 -38.31
N ARG A 110 -27.10 4.45 -38.60
CA ARG A 110 -26.19 5.01 -37.58
C ARG A 110 -26.82 6.22 -36.89
N LEU A 111 -27.34 7.16 -37.66
CA LEU A 111 -28.01 8.35 -37.13
C LEU A 111 -29.26 8.00 -36.31
N VAL A 112 -30.02 6.97 -36.70
CA VAL A 112 -31.18 6.49 -35.93
C VAL A 112 -30.74 5.92 -34.58
N VAL A 113 -29.64 5.16 -34.53
CA VAL A 113 -29.10 4.64 -33.27
C VAL A 113 -28.59 5.77 -32.38
N GLU A 114 -27.80 6.71 -32.91
CA GLU A 114 -27.30 7.87 -32.17
C GLU A 114 -28.44 8.74 -31.63
N LEU A 115 -29.46 8.98 -32.45
CA LEU A 115 -30.66 9.71 -32.01
C LEU A 115 -31.38 8.97 -30.88
N ALA A 116 -31.47 7.63 -30.95
CA ALA A 116 -32.08 6.83 -29.89
C ALA A 116 -31.28 6.89 -28.58
N GLU A 117 -29.95 6.82 -28.65
CA GLU A 117 -29.06 6.95 -27.48
C GLU A 117 -29.16 8.33 -26.82
N GLU A 118 -29.13 9.40 -27.62
CA GLU A 118 -29.28 10.77 -27.12
C GLU A 118 -30.67 11.01 -26.52
N LEU A 119 -31.73 10.43 -27.12
CA LEU A 119 -33.08 10.49 -26.54
C LEU A 119 -33.17 9.75 -25.20
N LEU A 120 -32.50 8.60 -25.06
CA LEU A 120 -32.44 7.88 -23.78
C LEU A 120 -31.67 8.67 -22.73
N ARG A 121 -30.52 9.23 -23.09
CA ARG A 121 -29.71 10.08 -22.21
C ARG A 121 -30.48 11.31 -21.75
N LYS A 122 -31.20 11.96 -22.68
CA LYS A 122 -32.07 13.09 -22.37
C LYS A 122 -33.17 12.70 -21.37
N LYS A 123 -33.85 11.56 -21.58
CA LYS A 123 -34.87 11.06 -20.65
C LYS A 123 -34.31 10.76 -19.26
N GLU A 124 -33.12 10.18 -19.17
CA GLU A 124 -32.47 9.92 -17.88
C GLU A 124 -32.12 11.23 -17.16
N LEU A 125 -31.60 12.23 -17.87
CA LEU A 125 -31.31 13.55 -17.32
C LEU A 125 -32.60 14.28 -16.90
N GLU A 126 -33.65 14.22 -17.70
CA GLU A 126 -34.97 14.75 -17.35
C GLU A 126 -35.51 14.08 -16.09
N HIS A 127 -35.36 12.75 -15.97
CA HIS A 127 -35.76 12.01 -14.78
C HIS A 127 -34.96 12.44 -13.54
N GLN A 128 -33.66 12.61 -13.65
CA GLN A 128 -32.81 13.13 -12.56
C GLN A 128 -33.19 14.57 -12.18
N LEU A 129 -33.49 15.42 -13.16
CA LEU A 129 -33.95 16.78 -12.90
C LEU A 129 -35.29 16.79 -12.15
N VAL A 130 -36.25 15.96 -12.58
CA VAL A 130 -37.54 15.82 -11.88
C VAL A 130 -37.35 15.28 -10.45
N LYS A 131 -36.42 14.33 -10.24
CA LYS A 131 -36.07 13.85 -8.89
C LYS A 131 -35.49 14.96 -8.01
N HIS A 132 -34.68 15.84 -8.57
CA HIS A 132 -34.04 16.93 -7.84
C HIS A 132 -34.89 18.21 -7.74
N GLN A 133 -35.97 18.31 -8.51
CA GLN A 133 -36.89 19.45 -8.52
C GLN A 133 -37.44 19.81 -7.12
N PRO A 134 -37.90 18.85 -6.29
CA PRO A 134 -38.38 19.18 -4.95
C PRO A 134 -37.30 19.79 -4.07
N HIS A 135 -36.03 19.40 -4.26
CA HIS A 135 -34.92 19.98 -3.52
C HIS A 135 -34.66 21.42 -3.97
N ALA A 136 -34.70 21.70 -5.28
CA ALA A 136 -34.60 23.05 -5.81
C ALA A 136 -35.72 23.96 -5.28
N ASP A 137 -36.97 23.46 -5.22
CA ASP A 137 -38.11 24.19 -4.66
C ASP A 137 -37.91 24.52 -3.17
N ILE A 138 -37.34 23.58 -2.40
CA ILE A 138 -37.00 23.81 -0.99
C ILE A 138 -35.92 24.89 -0.87
N PHE A 139 -34.88 24.86 -1.70
CA PHE A 139 -33.84 25.89 -1.71
C PHE A 139 -34.36 27.27 -2.12
N GLU A 140 -35.29 27.33 -3.08
CA GLU A 140 -35.92 28.59 -3.48
C GLU A 140 -36.83 29.15 -2.39
N ARG A 141 -37.63 28.30 -1.73
CA ARG A 141 -38.43 28.70 -0.55
C ARG A 141 -37.53 29.15 0.59
N ALA A 142 -36.43 28.43 0.85
CA ALA A 142 -35.46 28.81 1.87
C ALA A 142 -34.77 30.14 1.54
N ALA A 143 -34.43 30.39 0.27
CA ALA A 143 -33.88 31.67 -0.17
C ALA A 143 -34.87 32.82 0.09
N LYS A 144 -36.16 32.63 -0.21
CA LYS A 144 -37.24 33.61 0.06
C LYS A 144 -37.44 33.90 1.55
N LEU A 145 -37.25 32.90 2.41
CA LEU A 145 -37.35 33.04 3.87
C LEU A 145 -36.08 33.65 4.50
N THR A 146 -35.00 33.74 3.74
CA THR A 146 -33.71 34.25 4.20
C THR A 146 -33.32 35.53 3.46
N LYS A 147 -32.19 36.14 3.84
CA LYS A 147 -31.71 37.41 3.23
C LYS A 147 -30.93 37.20 1.93
N PHE A 148 -30.97 36.01 1.33
CA PHE A 148 -30.22 35.70 0.12
C PHE A 148 -31.00 36.13 -1.13
N LYS A 149 -30.28 36.62 -2.14
CA LYS A 149 -30.88 37.09 -3.41
C LYS A 149 -31.49 35.94 -4.20
N ASP A 150 -30.73 34.84 -4.32
CA ASP A 150 -31.10 33.67 -5.12
C ASP A 150 -30.80 32.37 -4.37
N ALA A 151 -31.48 31.28 -4.79
CA ALA A 151 -31.20 29.92 -4.32
C ALA A 151 -29.73 29.51 -4.53
N LYS A 152 -29.10 29.99 -5.60
CA LYS A 152 -27.68 29.77 -5.88
C LYS A 152 -26.78 30.43 -4.82
N SER A 153 -27.03 31.68 -4.45
CA SER A 153 -26.25 32.36 -3.41
C SER A 153 -26.38 31.69 -2.05
N LEU A 154 -27.56 31.13 -1.73
CA LEU A 154 -27.76 30.31 -0.54
C LEU A 154 -26.96 29.00 -0.61
N ALA A 155 -26.96 28.32 -1.77
CA ALA A 155 -26.18 27.10 -1.98
C ALA A 155 -24.67 27.36 -1.86
N ASP A 156 -24.15 28.41 -2.48
CA ASP A 156 -22.74 28.82 -2.39
C ASP A 156 -22.36 29.13 -0.92
N HIS A 157 -23.26 29.76 -0.15
CA HIS A 157 -23.03 29.99 1.28
C HIS A 157 -22.99 28.69 2.07
N MET A 158 -23.92 27.76 1.82
CA MET A 158 -23.93 26.44 2.47
C MET A 158 -22.68 25.63 2.13
N GLU A 159 -22.23 25.64 0.87
CA GLU A 159 -20.99 24.98 0.45
C GLU A 159 -19.78 25.57 1.19
N ASN A 160 -19.71 26.90 1.30
CA ASN A 160 -18.69 27.57 2.10
C ASN A 160 -18.75 27.14 3.58
N LEU A 161 -19.95 27.03 4.17
CA LEU A 161 -20.12 26.54 5.54
C LEU A 161 -19.67 25.08 5.69
N PHE A 162 -19.98 24.20 4.73
CA PHE A 162 -19.50 22.82 4.75
C PHE A 162 -17.99 22.75 4.63
N ARG A 163 -17.38 23.57 3.79
CA ARG A 163 -15.92 23.68 3.66
C ARG A 163 -15.28 24.14 4.97
N ILE A 164 -15.83 25.18 5.61
CA ILE A 164 -15.37 25.67 6.91
C ILE A 164 -15.54 24.60 7.98
N ARG A 165 -16.69 23.91 8.01
CA ARG A 165 -16.91 22.81 8.96
C ARG A 165 -15.90 21.68 8.75
N GLY A 166 -15.60 21.32 7.51
CA GLY A 166 -14.60 20.32 7.16
C GLY A 166 -13.20 20.71 7.65
N SER A 167 -12.78 21.96 7.41
CA SER A 167 -11.48 22.44 7.86
C SER A 167 -11.38 22.54 9.39
N LEU A 168 -12.46 22.96 10.07
CA LEU A 168 -12.51 22.99 11.53
C LEU A 168 -12.42 21.58 12.14
N LEU A 169 -13.16 20.60 11.60
CA LEU A 169 -13.08 19.21 12.05
C LEU A 169 -11.68 18.64 11.87
N GLN A 170 -11.03 18.92 10.72
CA GLN A 170 -9.66 18.49 10.47
C GLN A 170 -8.69 19.13 11.46
N GLN A 171 -8.82 20.43 11.73
CA GLN A 171 -8.00 21.12 12.73
C GLN A 171 -8.21 20.56 14.13
N ASP A 172 -9.45 20.23 14.50
CA ASP A 172 -9.76 19.65 15.81
C ASP A 172 -9.18 18.24 15.96
N LEU A 173 -9.23 17.42 14.91
CA LEU A 173 -8.57 16.11 14.89
C LEU A 173 -7.06 16.25 15.06
N GLN A 174 -6.41 17.13 14.30
CA GLN A 174 -4.98 17.39 14.42
C GLN A 174 -4.59 17.91 15.80
N LYS A 175 -5.41 18.77 16.40
CA LYS A 175 -5.19 19.23 17.78
C LYS A 175 -5.31 18.08 18.77
N ARG A 176 -6.33 17.23 18.65
CA ARG A 176 -6.52 16.05 19.52
C ARG A 176 -5.34 15.09 19.42
N GLU A 177 -4.88 14.79 18.21
CA GLU A 177 -3.70 13.93 17.98
C GLU A 177 -2.46 14.50 18.67
N LYS A 178 -2.17 15.80 18.49
CA LYS A 178 -1.06 16.47 19.18
C LYS A 178 -1.20 16.45 20.69
N TYR A 179 -2.42 16.65 21.21
CA TYR A 179 -2.69 16.55 22.65
C TYR A 179 -2.46 15.13 23.17
N ASP A 180 -2.87 14.11 22.43
CA ASP A 180 -2.66 12.71 22.81
C ASP A 180 -1.18 12.32 22.76
N GLU A 181 -0.42 12.81 21.79
CA GLU A 181 1.04 12.65 21.74
C GLU A 181 1.74 13.31 22.94
N LEU A 182 1.40 14.58 23.24
CA LEU A 182 1.91 15.29 24.41
C LEU A 182 1.52 14.58 25.71
N ARG A 183 0.31 14.04 25.80
CA ARG A 183 -0.15 13.27 26.95
C ARG A 183 0.65 11.98 27.12
N LYS A 184 0.87 11.23 26.04
CA LYS A 184 1.68 9.99 26.05
C LYS A 184 3.13 10.27 26.46
N THR A 185 3.75 11.32 25.90
CA THR A 185 5.12 11.71 26.25
C THR A 185 5.22 12.16 27.71
N LEU A 186 4.26 12.94 28.21
CA LEU A 186 4.20 13.32 29.62
C LEU A 186 4.06 12.10 30.54
N GLN A 187 3.15 11.17 30.23
CA GLN A 187 2.97 9.93 31.00
C GLN A 187 4.25 9.10 31.02
N SER A 188 4.92 8.95 29.88
CA SER A 188 6.20 8.24 29.80
C SER A 188 7.27 8.90 30.68
N LYS A 189 7.38 10.24 30.64
CA LYS A 189 8.31 10.98 31.50
C LYS A 189 7.97 10.87 33.00
N GLN A 190 6.69 10.91 33.35
CA GLN A 190 6.24 10.71 34.72
C GLN A 190 6.59 9.31 35.23
N GLU A 191 6.41 8.28 34.40
CA GLU A 191 6.78 6.91 34.76
C GLU A 191 8.29 6.75 34.90
N GLN A 192 9.09 7.33 33.99
CA GLN A 192 10.55 7.38 34.12
C GLN A 192 10.98 8.03 35.45
N HIS A 193 10.38 9.16 35.82
CA HIS A 193 10.64 9.82 37.10
C HIS A 193 10.17 9.00 38.31
N ARG A 194 9.05 8.28 38.18
CA ARG A 194 8.56 7.39 39.24
C ARG A 194 9.55 6.24 39.48
N LEU A 195 10.02 5.59 38.42
CA LEU A 195 11.02 4.52 38.51
C LEU A 195 12.34 5.01 39.09
N MET A 196 12.84 6.17 38.64
CA MET A 196 14.06 6.77 39.20
C MET A 196 13.92 7.09 40.70
N ARG A 197 12.77 7.66 41.12
CA ARG A 197 12.50 7.90 42.54
C ARG A 197 12.50 6.60 43.32
N LEU A 198 11.83 5.56 42.82
CA LEU A 198 11.78 4.26 43.47
C LEU A 198 13.19 3.66 43.63
N GLN A 199 14.01 3.72 42.59
CA GLN A 199 15.40 3.28 42.65
C GLN A 199 16.19 4.05 43.71
N LYS A 200 16.06 5.39 43.75
CA LYS A 200 16.76 6.21 44.74
C LYS A 200 16.28 5.95 46.16
N THR A 201 14.97 5.75 46.37
CA THR A 201 14.42 5.36 47.66
C THR A 201 14.97 3.99 48.10
N TYR A 202 15.10 3.05 47.16
CA TYR A 202 15.71 1.76 47.46
C TYR A 202 17.18 1.90 47.87
N GLU A 203 17.99 2.63 47.09
CA GLU A 203 19.40 2.92 47.43
C GLU A 203 19.53 3.60 48.79
N LEU A 204 18.67 4.58 49.10
CA LEU A 204 18.63 5.25 50.40
C LEU A 204 18.32 4.27 51.53
N SER A 205 17.31 3.41 51.36
CA SER A 205 16.95 2.42 52.38
C SER A 205 18.08 1.42 52.66
N GLN A 206 18.84 1.03 51.63
CA GLN A 206 20.02 0.19 51.82
C GLN A 206 21.10 0.91 52.62
N LEU A 207 21.37 2.17 52.28
CA LEU A 207 22.38 2.96 52.96
C LEU A 207 22.00 3.25 54.41
N GLU A 208 20.72 3.49 54.69
CA GLU A 208 20.19 3.65 56.06
C GLU A 208 20.40 2.39 56.89
N VAL A 209 20.17 1.21 56.31
CA VAL A 209 20.41 -0.08 56.99
C VAL A 209 21.90 -0.26 57.30
N GLU A 210 22.79 0.02 56.34
CA GLU A 210 24.25 -0.08 56.58
C GLU A 210 24.72 0.95 57.60
N HIS A 211 24.20 2.16 57.57
CA HIS A 211 24.51 3.19 58.55
C HIS A 211 24.06 2.78 59.96
N GLU A 212 22.87 2.21 60.12
CA GLU A 212 22.39 1.75 61.42
C GLU A 212 23.19 0.56 61.95
N LYS A 213 23.65 -0.35 61.08
CA LYS A 213 24.58 -1.42 61.47
C LYS A 213 25.88 -0.85 62.02
N VAL A 214 26.55 0.04 61.27
CA VAL A 214 27.81 0.65 61.73
C VAL A 214 27.60 1.43 63.02
N ARG A 215 26.48 2.16 63.15
CA ARG A 215 26.14 2.87 64.37
C ARG A 215 25.96 1.93 65.57
N SER A 216 25.30 0.80 65.38
CA SER A 216 25.13 -0.21 66.44
C SER A 216 26.47 -0.79 66.88
N GLU A 217 27.38 -1.08 65.95
CA GLU A 217 28.73 -1.56 66.26
C GLU A 217 29.54 -0.51 67.02
N VAL A 218 29.45 0.77 66.63
CA VAL A 218 30.11 1.87 67.35
C VAL A 218 29.60 1.96 68.78
N LEU A 219 28.28 1.90 68.99
CA LEU A 219 27.69 1.91 70.34
C LEU A 219 28.16 0.71 71.18
N ASP A 220 28.28 -0.48 70.59
CA ASP A 220 28.81 -1.66 71.26
C ASP A 220 30.28 -1.47 71.67
N TRP A 221 31.10 -0.80 70.85
CA TRP A 221 32.47 -0.48 71.20
C TRP A 221 32.59 0.63 72.24
N GLU A 222 31.76 1.66 72.15
CA GLU A 222 31.70 2.74 73.15
C GLU A 222 31.32 2.20 74.52
N THR A 223 30.31 1.32 74.60
CA THR A 223 29.91 0.70 75.87
C THR A 223 31.03 -0.16 76.47
N LYS A 224 31.70 -0.99 75.65
CA LYS A 224 32.88 -1.77 76.08
C LYS A 224 34.02 -0.86 76.55
N TRP A 225 34.31 0.20 75.80
CA TRP A 225 35.35 1.17 76.16
C TRP A 225 35.05 1.88 77.48
N ASN A 226 33.81 2.36 77.65
CA ASN A 226 33.35 2.98 78.89
C ASN A 226 33.47 2.02 80.08
N HIS A 227 33.14 0.74 79.89
CA HIS A 227 33.30 -0.27 80.94
C HIS A 227 34.77 -0.51 81.32
N ILE A 228 35.67 -0.57 80.34
CA ILE A 228 37.12 -0.68 80.58
C ILE A 228 37.62 0.55 81.34
N GLN A 229 37.22 1.74 80.89
CA GLN A 229 37.61 3.01 81.51
C GLN A 229 37.11 3.10 82.95
N GLU A 230 35.83 2.78 83.20
CA GLU A 230 35.25 2.78 84.55
C GLU A 230 35.97 1.78 85.46
N THR A 231 36.26 0.57 84.96
CA THR A 231 37.00 -0.45 85.69
C THR A 231 38.42 -0.01 86.01
N ALA A 232 39.10 0.62 85.04
CA ALA A 232 40.44 1.18 85.24
C ALA A 232 40.43 2.31 86.28
N SER A 233 39.46 3.23 86.23
CA SER A 233 39.29 4.28 87.24
C SER A 233 39.06 3.70 88.64
N LYS A 234 38.20 2.67 88.78
CA LYS A 234 37.96 1.98 90.06
C LYS A 234 39.23 1.31 90.59
N LYS A 235 39.98 0.60 89.74
CA LYS A 235 41.23 -0.05 90.13
C LYS A 235 42.31 0.96 90.53
N THR A 236 42.46 2.06 89.79
CA THR A 236 43.41 3.13 90.11
C THR A 236 43.05 3.80 91.44
N LEU A 237 41.76 4.05 91.70
CA LEU A 237 41.30 4.57 92.99
C LEU A 237 41.62 3.61 94.13
N LEU A 238 41.30 2.32 93.98
CA LEU A 238 41.59 1.30 94.99
C LEU A 238 43.10 1.18 95.25
N LEU A 239 43.92 1.20 94.19
CA LEU A 239 45.38 1.22 94.33
C LEU A 239 45.84 2.44 95.12
N GLY A 240 45.30 3.63 94.82
CA GLY A 240 45.59 4.84 95.60
C GLY A 240 45.22 4.71 97.08
N GLN A 241 44.06 4.12 97.38
CA GLN A 241 43.63 3.85 98.76
C GLN A 241 44.56 2.86 99.47
N ILE A 242 44.97 1.78 98.80
CA ILE A 242 45.94 0.81 99.35
C ILE A 242 47.27 1.51 99.63
N LYS A 243 47.80 2.28 98.67
CA LYS A 243 49.05 3.04 98.84
C LYS A 243 49.01 3.95 100.07
N MET A 244 47.91 4.69 100.23
CA MET A 244 47.73 5.60 101.38
C MET A 244 47.62 4.83 102.70
N ALA A 245 46.82 3.77 102.75
CA ALA A 245 46.67 2.95 103.97
C ALA A 245 48.00 2.30 104.37
N THR A 246 48.73 1.75 103.41
CA THR A 246 50.08 1.18 103.62
C THR A 246 51.04 2.23 104.15
N LEU A 247 51.10 3.41 103.52
CA LEU A 247 52.00 4.48 103.95
C LEU A 247 51.70 4.88 105.39
N ASN A 248 50.43 5.10 105.72
CA ASN A 248 50.00 5.45 107.07
C ASN A 248 50.42 4.38 108.10
N LEU A 249 50.22 3.08 107.79
CA LEU A 249 50.64 1.99 108.66
C LEU A 249 52.16 1.94 108.82
N TYR A 250 52.91 2.07 107.72
CA TYR A 250 54.37 2.09 107.72
C TYR A 250 54.91 3.23 108.58
N GLU A 251 54.38 4.43 108.42
CA GLU A 251 54.73 5.59 109.24
C GLU A 251 54.46 5.30 110.73
N MET A 252 53.31 4.72 111.09
CA MET A 252 53.01 4.36 112.48
C MET A 252 53.98 3.31 113.04
N THR A 253 54.39 2.30 112.26
CA THR A 253 55.25 1.22 112.74
C THR A 253 56.74 1.59 112.76
N CYS A 254 57.18 2.47 111.86
CA CYS A 254 58.59 2.82 111.68
C CYS A 254 58.99 4.16 112.32
N GLN A 255 58.05 4.92 112.90
CA GLN A 255 58.31 6.18 113.61
C GLN A 255 59.32 6.06 114.77
N GLU A 256 59.48 4.88 115.38
CA GLU A 256 60.41 4.66 116.50
C GLU A 256 61.84 4.32 116.05
N LYS A 257 62.04 3.89 114.80
CA LYS A 257 63.36 3.51 114.27
C LYS A 257 64.09 4.71 113.66
N LYS A 258 64.64 5.59 114.51
CA LYS A 258 65.37 6.83 114.15
C LYS A 258 66.72 6.66 113.41
N GLY A 259 66.90 5.63 112.57
CA GLY A 259 68.17 5.45 111.84
C GLY A 259 68.22 4.43 110.71
N GLU A 260 67.12 3.77 110.33
CA GLU A 260 67.08 2.84 109.19
C GLU A 260 66.64 3.57 107.89
N GLU A 261 67.16 3.13 106.74
CA GLU A 261 66.89 3.70 105.41
C GLU A 261 65.38 3.91 105.21
N VAL A 262 64.97 5.18 105.07
CA VAL A 262 63.57 5.55 104.83
C VAL A 262 63.17 5.02 103.46
N VAL A 263 62.23 4.07 103.44
CA VAL A 263 61.67 3.51 102.21
C VAL A 263 60.89 4.57 101.44
N ASP A 264 61.15 4.70 100.14
CA ASP A 264 60.48 5.67 99.25
C ASP A 264 58.95 5.49 99.23
N ILE A 265 58.24 6.62 99.15
CA ILE A 265 56.78 6.74 99.19
C ILE A 265 56.12 5.97 98.04
N ASN A 266 56.80 5.80 96.90
CA ASN A 266 56.26 5.08 95.74
C ASN A 266 56.47 3.55 95.80
N LEU A 267 57.27 3.05 96.75
CA LEU A 267 57.61 1.62 96.88
C LEU A 267 56.70 0.92 97.90
N THR A 268 55.40 0.89 97.58
CA THR A 268 54.35 0.36 98.46
C THR A 268 54.57 -1.09 98.90
N GLU A 269 55.14 -1.94 98.05
CA GLU A 269 55.43 -3.34 98.40
C GLU A 269 56.49 -3.43 99.51
N LYS A 270 57.56 -2.65 99.42
CA LYS A 270 58.61 -2.61 100.44
C LYS A 270 58.09 -2.06 101.78
N GLN A 271 57.20 -1.06 101.74
CA GLN A 271 56.54 -0.54 102.93
C GLN A 271 55.66 -1.60 103.61
N LEU A 272 54.90 -2.37 102.83
CA LEU A 272 54.10 -3.49 103.34
C LEU A 272 54.98 -4.59 103.96
N ASP A 273 56.12 -4.90 103.37
CA ASP A 273 57.05 -5.89 103.91
C ASP A 273 57.61 -5.44 105.27
N MET A 274 57.94 -4.15 105.43
CA MET A 274 58.39 -3.61 106.72
C MET A 274 57.28 -3.64 107.78
N VAL A 275 56.05 -3.28 107.41
CA VAL A 275 54.88 -3.39 108.31
C VAL A 275 54.65 -4.86 108.70
N ARG A 276 54.78 -5.79 107.76
CA ARG A 276 54.64 -7.23 108.02
C ARG A 276 55.70 -7.73 109.01
N MET A 277 56.97 -7.38 108.79
CA MET A 277 58.06 -7.75 109.70
C MET A 277 57.80 -7.22 111.10
N PHE A 278 57.36 -5.96 111.23
CA PHE A 278 57.00 -5.39 112.52
C PHE A 278 55.86 -6.14 113.22
N ILE A 279 54.80 -6.49 112.49
CA ILE A 279 53.68 -7.27 113.04
C ILE A 279 54.16 -8.66 113.48
N GLN A 280 55.02 -9.33 112.71
CA GLN A 280 55.57 -10.63 113.07
C GLN A 280 56.48 -10.57 114.30
N ASP A 281 57.37 -9.57 114.35
CA ASP A 281 58.26 -9.34 115.49
C ASP A 281 57.44 -9.09 116.77
N THR A 282 56.40 -8.25 116.69
CA THR A 282 55.51 -7.98 117.84
C THR A 282 54.70 -9.21 118.25
N ASP A 283 54.18 -9.98 117.30
CA ASP A 283 53.48 -11.24 117.57
C ASP A 283 54.40 -12.26 118.27
N ASP A 284 55.65 -12.36 117.82
CA ASP A 284 56.63 -13.28 118.39
C ASP A 284 57.04 -12.82 119.80
N ILE A 285 57.21 -11.52 120.03
CA ILE A 285 57.42 -10.95 121.37
C ILE A 285 56.23 -11.29 122.28
N VAL A 286 54.99 -11.11 121.81
CA VAL A 286 53.78 -11.41 122.59
C VAL A 286 53.68 -12.91 122.89
N LYS A 287 53.94 -13.79 121.92
CA LYS A 287 53.97 -15.25 122.12
C LYS A 287 55.05 -15.65 123.12
N GLN A 288 56.24 -15.06 123.03
CA GLN A 288 57.30 -15.28 124.01
C GLN A 288 56.87 -14.83 125.41
N TYR A 289 56.17 -13.71 125.53
CA TYR A 289 55.63 -13.20 126.80
C TYR A 289 54.51 -14.08 127.37
N GLN A 290 53.61 -14.58 126.53
CA GLN A 290 52.55 -15.51 126.93
C GLN A 290 53.11 -16.86 127.38
N ASN A 291 54.09 -17.41 126.65
CA ASN A 291 54.77 -18.65 127.00
C ASN A 291 55.57 -18.52 128.31
N SER A 292 56.15 -17.34 128.58
CA SER A 292 56.85 -17.07 129.84
C SER A 292 55.89 -16.77 131.01
N SER A 293 54.73 -16.17 130.76
CA SER A 293 53.65 -15.98 131.74
C SER A 293 53.02 -17.32 132.17
N GLN A 294 52.75 -18.24 131.24
CA GLN A 294 52.28 -19.60 131.54
C GLN A 294 53.30 -20.42 132.36
N ARG A 295 54.62 -20.20 132.13
CA ARG A 295 55.69 -20.79 132.96
C ARG A 295 55.74 -20.20 134.37
N GLN A 296 55.28 -18.97 134.60
CA GLN A 296 55.18 -18.38 135.93
C GLN A 296 53.91 -18.81 136.69
N GLU A 297 52.77 -19.02 136.02
CA GLU A 297 51.57 -19.59 136.65
C GLU A 297 51.79 -21.04 137.12
N GLY A 298 52.63 -21.81 136.43
CA GLY A 298 53.04 -23.15 136.87
C GLY A 298 53.85 -23.16 138.18
N LYS A 299 54.59 -22.09 138.51
CA LYS A 299 55.40 -22.00 139.74
C LYS A 299 54.65 -21.45 140.96
N LYS A 300 53.46 -20.88 140.80
CA LYS A 300 52.65 -20.36 141.93
C LYS A 300 51.72 -21.40 142.58
N LYS A 301 51.55 -22.59 142.01
CA LYS A 301 50.66 -23.64 142.58
C LYS A 301 51.29 -24.54 143.66
N ASP A 302 52.61 -24.49 143.90
CA ASP A 302 53.29 -25.44 144.82
C ASP A 302 53.49 -24.96 146.27
N LYS A 303 52.87 -23.85 146.73
CA LYS A 303 53.08 -23.35 148.11
C LYS A 303 51.86 -23.22 149.02
N ARG A 304 50.67 -23.71 148.66
CA ARG A 304 49.53 -23.81 149.61
C ARG A 304 48.61 -25.01 149.32
N SER A 305 48.84 -26.13 150.00
CA SER A 305 47.86 -27.22 150.22
C SER A 305 48.05 -27.72 151.65
N PHE A 306 47.07 -27.74 152.54
CA PHE A 306 45.84 -28.57 152.60
C PHE A 306 44.98 -28.10 153.84
N PRO A 307 43.80 -28.68 154.19
CA PRO A 307 42.84 -29.50 153.43
C PRO A 307 41.33 -29.13 153.61
N SER A 308 40.55 -29.38 152.55
CA SER A 308 39.32 -30.19 152.47
C SER A 308 38.10 -29.99 153.43
N HIS A 309 36.91 -29.68 152.88
CA HIS A 309 35.84 -30.67 152.56
C HIS A 309 34.48 -30.05 152.14
N HIS A 310 33.92 -30.61 151.06
CA HIS A 310 32.49 -30.76 150.66
C HIS A 310 31.61 -29.49 150.48
N ASN A 311 30.76 -29.35 149.45
CA ASN A 311 29.79 -30.32 148.92
C ASN A 311 29.28 -29.95 147.49
N LYS A 312 28.74 -30.97 146.82
CA LYS A 312 27.91 -31.09 145.59
C LYS A 312 26.84 -29.96 145.42
N LYS A 313 26.27 -29.58 144.27
CA LYS A 313 25.99 -30.20 142.94
C LYS A 313 25.26 -29.15 142.05
N ALA A 314 25.45 -29.22 140.72
CA ALA A 314 24.48 -28.97 139.62
C ALA A 314 23.79 -27.58 139.48
N SER A 315 23.44 -27.00 138.34
CA SER A 315 23.22 -27.50 136.97
C SER A 315 23.03 -26.30 136.01
N LYS A 316 23.43 -26.48 134.75
CA LYS A 316 22.81 -25.97 133.49
C LYS A 316 22.65 -24.45 133.21
N LYS A 317 23.61 -23.96 132.40
CA LYS A 317 23.55 -23.31 131.07
C LYS A 317 22.20 -23.33 130.26
N PRO A 318 22.05 -22.54 129.15
CA PRO A 318 21.34 -21.26 129.07
C PRO A 318 20.35 -21.18 127.86
N LEU A 319 20.18 -19.99 127.26
CA LEU A 319 19.31 -19.54 126.13
C LEU A 319 17.96 -18.97 126.57
N ALA A 320 17.47 -17.85 126.03
CA ALA A 320 17.73 -17.21 124.73
C ALA A 320 18.29 -15.79 124.85
#